data_AF-A0AAX4HTX5-F1
#
_entry.id   AF-A0AAX4HTX5-F1
#
_cell.length_a   1.000
_cell.length_b   1.000
_cell.length_c   1.000
_cell.angle_alpha   90.00
_cell.angle_beta   90.00
_cell.angle_gamma   90.00
#
_symmetry.space_group_name_H-M   'P 1'
#
loop_
_entity.id
_entity.type
_entity.pdbx_description
1 polymer ?
#
loop_
_entity_poly.entity_id
_entity_poly.type
_entity_poly.pdbx_seq_one_letter_code
_entity_poly.pdbx_strand_id
1 'polypeptide(L)'
;MKTLLLTALFVSSSAFAMELKCEAKHNAETVLSNSICLKDKAVIGEVEGFRFMANAKSQNIVELEAYNSYEPSRTYATGSLDKAGAFVDLAIWKREFLMEVRCTRL
;
A
#
# COMPACT_ATOMS: atom_id res chain seq x y z
N MET A 1 15.86 3.81 54.23
CA MET A 1 15.03 2.68 53.76
C MET A 1 14.33 3.08 52.47
N LYS A 2 14.29 2.16 51.51
CA LYS A 2 13.42 2.12 50.33
C LYS A 2 13.63 3.20 49.26
N THR A 3 14.65 2.92 48.45
CA THR A 3 14.53 2.97 46.98
C THR A 3 13.18 2.44 46.50
N LEU A 4 12.55 3.17 45.57
CA LEU A 4 11.80 2.59 44.46
C LEU A 4 11.69 3.65 43.36
N LEU A 5 12.75 3.68 42.53
CA LEU A 5 12.74 4.30 41.22
C LEU A 5 11.67 3.59 40.38
N LEU A 6 10.57 4.29 40.09
CA LEU A 6 9.57 3.88 39.12
C LEU A 6 9.98 4.43 37.74
N THR A 7 11.02 3.86 37.14
CA THR A 7 11.52 4.22 35.80
C THR A 7 11.49 2.99 34.92
N ALA A 8 10.29 2.58 34.54
CA ALA A 8 10.10 1.62 33.46
C ALA A 8 8.69 1.81 32.90
N LEU A 9 8.59 2.44 31.73
CA LEU A 9 7.75 2.04 30.59
C LEU A 9 7.60 3.23 29.62
N PHE A 10 8.68 3.55 28.90
CA PHE A 10 8.56 4.15 27.58
C PHE A 10 9.18 3.15 26.60
N VAL A 11 8.54 1.97 26.49
CA VAL A 11 8.80 1.10 25.35
C VAL A 11 8.02 1.74 24.20
N SER A 12 8.67 2.67 23.51
CA SER A 12 8.17 3.27 22.27
C SER A 12 7.92 2.13 21.30
N SER A 13 6.66 1.74 21.11
CA SER A 13 6.27 0.82 20.05
C SER A 13 6.59 1.51 18.73
N SER A 14 7.73 1.17 18.14
CA SER A 14 8.06 1.52 16.77
C SER A 14 7.01 0.87 15.86
N ALA A 15 5.96 1.61 15.53
CA ALA A 15 5.07 1.24 14.43
C ALA A 15 5.95 1.14 13.17
N PHE A 16 6.16 -0.07 12.67
CA PHE A 16 6.96 -0.33 11.48
C PHE A 16 6.24 0.27 10.28
N ALA A 17 6.68 1.45 9.85
CA ALA A 17 6.24 2.02 8.59
C ALA A 17 7.03 1.37 7.45
N MET A 18 6.33 0.95 6.39
CA MET A 18 6.94 0.36 5.20
C MET A 18 7.00 1.41 4.09
N GLU A 19 8.19 1.66 3.56
CA GLU A 19 8.37 2.52 2.39
C GLU A 19 8.11 1.73 1.11
N LEU A 20 7.21 2.23 0.26
CA LEU A 20 6.80 1.62 -1.00
C LEU A 20 6.96 2.61 -2.14
N LYS A 21 7.43 2.15 -3.29
CA LYS A 21 7.28 2.84 -4.58
C LYS A 21 6.12 2.23 -5.34
N CYS A 22 5.09 3.03 -5.59
CA CYS A 22 3.88 2.60 -6.27
C CYS A 22 3.74 3.28 -7.63
N GLU A 23 3.48 2.48 -8.66
CA GLU A 23 3.27 2.93 -10.03
C GLU A 23 1.92 2.41 -10.53
N ALA A 24 1.12 3.27 -11.14
CA ALA A 24 -0.10 2.88 -11.84
C ALA A 24 0.07 3.08 -13.35
N LYS A 25 -0.47 2.15 -14.12
CA LYS A 25 -0.43 2.15 -15.58
C LYS A 25 -1.83 2.02 -16.17
N HIS A 26 -2.10 2.81 -17.19
CA HIS A 26 -3.29 2.70 -18.03
C HIS A 26 -2.83 2.31 -19.44
N ASN A 27 -3.23 1.13 -19.93
CA ASN A 27 -2.80 0.59 -21.22
C ASN A 27 -1.27 0.64 -21.41
N ALA A 28 -0.53 0.17 -20.39
CA ALA A 28 0.93 0.15 -20.30
C ALA A 28 1.63 1.51 -20.15
N GLU A 29 0.92 2.63 -20.23
CA GLU A 29 1.47 3.97 -19.96
C GLU A 29 1.43 4.29 -18.47
N THR A 30 2.56 4.71 -17.89
CA THR A 30 2.61 5.13 -16.48
C THR A 30 1.87 6.45 -16.30
N VAL A 31 0.75 6.37 -15.59
CA VAL A 31 -0.14 7.52 -15.29
C VAL A 31 0.03 8.04 -13.87
N LEU A 32 0.70 7.26 -13.01
CA LEU A 32 1.01 7.64 -11.63
C LEU A 32 2.29 6.96 -11.16
N SER A 33 3.13 7.68 -10.41
CA SER A 33 4.35 7.13 -9.78
C SER A 33 4.66 7.89 -8.49
N ASN A 34 4.39 7.28 -7.33
CA ASN A 34 4.55 7.89 -6.02
C ASN A 34 5.31 6.98 -5.05
N SER A 35 6.13 7.57 -4.18
CA SER A 35 6.62 6.87 -2.98
C SER A 35 5.70 7.16 -1.81
N ILE A 36 5.32 6.11 -1.06
CA ILE A 36 4.44 6.21 0.10
C ILE A 36 5.06 5.53 1.32
N CYS A 37 4.81 6.12 2.48
CA CYS A 37 5.14 5.55 3.79
C CYS A 37 3.87 4.88 4.35
N LEU A 38 3.79 3.56 4.27
CA LEU A 38 2.63 2.77 4.69
C LEU A 38 2.76 2.37 6.16
N LYS A 39 1.89 2.95 7.01
CA LYS A 39 1.71 2.51 8.41
C LYS A 39 0.52 1.54 8.53
N ASP A 40 -0.68 2.06 8.27
CA ASP A 40 -1.92 1.26 8.28
C ASP A 40 -2.59 1.28 6.92
N LYS A 41 -2.85 2.48 6.39
CA LYS A 41 -3.48 2.71 5.09
C LYS A 41 -2.89 3.96 4.46
N ALA A 42 -2.65 3.93 3.16
CA ALA A 42 -2.14 5.06 2.40
C ALA A 42 -2.84 5.14 1.04
N VAL A 43 -3.13 6.37 0.60
CA VAL A 43 -3.64 6.62 -0.75
C VAL A 43 -2.44 6.64 -1.69
N ILE A 44 -2.51 5.84 -2.76
CA ILE A 44 -1.50 5.82 -3.82
C ILE A 44 -1.79 6.96 -4.79
N GLY A 45 -3.05 7.08 -5.22
CA GLY A 45 -3.52 8.12 -6.13
C GLY A 45 -4.90 7.81 -6.72
N GLU A 46 -5.34 8.65 -7.65
CA GLU A 46 -6.61 8.50 -8.37
C GLU A 46 -6.39 8.77 -9.86
N VAL A 47 -6.87 7.88 -10.72
CA VAL A 47 -6.74 7.96 -12.18
C VAL A 47 -7.98 7.35 -12.84
N GLU A 48 -8.57 8.05 -13.81
CA GLU A 48 -9.70 7.54 -14.63
C GLU A 48 -10.83 6.91 -13.80
N GLY A 49 -11.25 7.60 -12.73
CA GLY A 49 -12.32 7.12 -11.83
C GLY A 49 -11.91 5.96 -10.91
N PHE A 50 -10.67 5.49 -10.96
CA PHE A 50 -10.11 4.53 -10.01
C PHE A 50 -9.30 5.22 -8.93
N ARG A 51 -9.65 4.95 -7.67
CA ARG A 51 -8.86 5.35 -6.52
C ARG A 51 -8.07 4.15 -5.99
N PHE A 52 -6.75 4.28 -5.97
CA PHE A 52 -5.83 3.23 -5.50
C PHE A 52 -5.34 3.49 -4.08
N MET A 53 -5.31 2.43 -3.28
CA MET A 53 -4.88 2.47 -1.89
C MET A 53 -4.01 1.26 -1.56
N ALA A 54 -3.09 1.44 -0.63
CA ALA A 54 -2.34 0.36 0.00
C ALA A 54 -2.77 0.25 1.47
N ASN A 55 -2.96 -0.98 1.93
CA ASN A 55 -3.37 -1.33 3.30
C ASN A 55 -2.35 -2.30 3.89
N ALA A 56 -1.77 -1.97 5.04
CA ALA A 56 -0.99 -2.92 5.81
C ALA A 56 -1.96 -3.87 6.53
N LYS A 57 -1.83 -5.17 6.26
CA LYS A 57 -2.60 -6.23 6.95
C LYS A 57 -1.80 -6.85 8.10
N SER A 58 -0.49 -6.89 7.95
CA SER A 58 0.48 -7.26 8.96
C SER A 58 1.85 -6.66 8.59
N GLN A 59 2.90 -6.93 9.39
CA GLN A 59 4.22 -6.33 9.21
C GLN A 59 4.77 -6.39 7.77
N ASN A 60 4.52 -7.49 7.05
CA ASN A 60 4.98 -7.66 5.66
C ASN A 60 3.84 -7.88 4.66
N ILE A 61 2.58 -7.98 5.11
CA ILE A 61 1.46 -8.24 4.20
C ILE A 61 0.82 -6.93 3.81
N VAL A 62 0.82 -6.63 2.51
CA VAL A 62 0.18 -5.46 1.92
C VAL A 62 -0.97 -5.90 1.03
N GLU A 63 -2.11 -5.23 1.18
CA GLU A 63 -3.25 -5.32 0.28
C GLU A 63 -3.35 -4.03 -0.54
N LEU A 64 -3.36 -4.16 -1.87
CA LEU A 64 -3.77 -3.10 -2.78
C LEU A 64 -5.29 -3.15 -2.94
N GLU A 65 -5.91 -1.98 -2.90
CA GLU A 65 -7.33 -1.77 -3.15
C GLU A 65 -7.48 -0.79 -4.32
N ALA A 66 -8.31 -1.12 -5.28
CA ALA A 66 -8.78 -0.21 -6.32
C ALA A 66 -10.29 -0.05 -6.21
N TYR A 67 -10.74 1.17 -5.94
CA TYR A 67 -12.15 1.54 -5.95
C TYR A 67 -12.50 2.18 -7.30
N ASN A 68 -13.45 1.60 -8.02
CA ASN A 68 -13.99 2.16 -9.26
C ASN A 68 -15.23 3.00 -8.94
N SER A 69 -15.19 4.29 -9.28
CA SER A 69 -16.30 5.22 -9.05
C SER A 69 -17.37 5.20 -10.15
N TYR A 70 -17.01 4.82 -11.39
CA TYR A 70 -17.94 4.75 -12.52
C TYR A 70 -18.87 3.55 -12.43
N GLU A 71 -18.32 2.41 -12.00
CA GLU A 71 -19.08 1.21 -11.65
C GLU A 71 -18.71 0.83 -10.22
N PRO A 72 -19.46 1.31 -9.21
CA PRO A 72 -19.13 1.16 -7.80
C PRO A 72 -18.75 -0.27 -7.43
N SER A 73 -17.44 -0.49 -7.34
CA SER A 73 -16.85 -1.81 -7.10
C SER A 73 -15.47 -1.63 -6.47
N ARG A 74 -15.01 -2.67 -5.76
CA ARG A 74 -13.67 -2.71 -5.18
C ARG A 74 -12.98 -3.99 -5.60
N THR A 75 -11.75 -3.86 -6.05
CA THR A 75 -10.87 -4.99 -6.40
C THR A 75 -9.66 -4.95 -5.49
N TYR A 76 -9.20 -6.13 -5.07
CA TYR A 76 -8.12 -6.28 -4.11
C TYR A 76 -7.05 -7.23 -4.62
N ALA A 77 -5.79 -6.95 -4.28
CA ALA A 77 -4.69 -7.90 -4.41
C ALA A 77 -3.88 -7.88 -3.11
N THR A 78 -3.47 -9.04 -2.61
CA THR A 78 -2.70 -9.14 -1.36
C THR A 78 -1.41 -9.89 -1.60
N GLY A 79 -0.31 -9.36 -1.10
CA GLY A 79 1.02 -9.95 -1.26
C GLY A 79 1.91 -9.75 -0.03
N SER A 80 2.87 -10.64 0.14
CA SER A 80 3.93 -10.50 1.15
C SER A 80 5.12 -9.75 0.55
N LEU A 81 5.56 -8.69 1.22
CA LEU A 81 6.67 -7.84 0.84
C LEU A 81 7.84 -8.05 1.80
N ASP A 82 8.38 -9.26 1.88
CA ASP A 82 9.34 -9.65 2.93
C ASP A 82 10.72 -8.99 2.81
N LYS A 83 11.05 -8.44 1.63
CA LYS A 83 12.36 -7.83 1.34
C LYS A 83 12.25 -6.68 0.35
N ALA A 84 13.28 -5.82 0.31
CA ALA A 84 13.39 -4.79 -0.71
C ALA A 84 13.32 -5.41 -2.13
N GLY A 85 12.61 -4.74 -3.03
CA GLY A 85 12.31 -5.22 -4.37
C GLY A 85 11.16 -6.24 -4.46
N ALA A 86 10.64 -6.76 -3.35
CA ALA A 86 9.38 -7.50 -3.39
C ALA A 86 8.25 -6.56 -3.81
N PHE A 87 7.23 -7.09 -4.51
CA PHE A 87 6.13 -6.29 -5.00
C PHE A 87 4.80 -7.02 -4.85
N VAL A 88 3.73 -6.22 -4.85
CA VAL A 88 2.35 -6.66 -5.01
C VAL A 88 1.78 -5.89 -6.20
N ASP A 89 1.06 -6.59 -7.06
CA ASP A 89 0.40 -6.02 -8.23
C ASP A 89 -1.10 -6.35 -8.25
N LEU A 90 -1.84 -5.40 -8.78
CA LEU A 90 -3.26 -5.49 -9.02
C LEU A 90 -3.51 -5.06 -10.46
N ALA A 91 -4.18 -5.92 -11.23
CA ALA A 91 -4.58 -5.63 -12.60
C ALA A 91 -6.10 -5.72 -12.72
N ILE A 92 -6.69 -4.71 -13.35
CA ILE A 92 -8.10 -4.64 -13.70
C ILE A 92 -8.15 -4.63 -15.21
N TRP A 93 -8.61 -5.73 -15.78
CA TRP A 93 -8.72 -5.88 -17.22
C TRP A 93 -10.17 -5.76 -17.66
N LYS A 94 -10.46 -4.75 -18.48
CA LYS A 94 -11.71 -4.60 -19.21
C LYS A 94 -11.43 -4.63 -20.70
N ARG A 95 -12.50 -4.75 -21.49
CA ARG A 95 -12.39 -4.78 -22.97
C ARG A 95 -11.72 -3.52 -23.53
N GLU A 96 -11.95 -2.38 -22.91
CA GLU A 96 -11.52 -1.06 -23.40
C GLU A 96 -10.20 -0.59 -22.80
N PHE A 97 -9.82 -1.13 -21.64
CA PHE A 97 -8.59 -0.74 -20.96
C PHE A 97 -8.02 -1.83 -20.05
N LEU A 98 -6.72 -1.71 -19.81
CA LEU A 98 -5.99 -2.40 -18.77
C LEU A 98 -5.49 -1.35 -17.77
N MET A 99 -5.91 -1.47 -16.52
CA MET A 99 -5.45 -0.63 -15.43
C MET A 99 -4.64 -1.48 -14.44
N GLU A 100 -3.39 -1.13 -14.22
CA GLU A 100 -2.47 -1.87 -13.37
C GLU A 100 -1.94 -0.95 -12.27
N VAL A 101 -1.80 -1.46 -11.05
CA VAL A 101 -1.06 -0.78 -10.00
C VAL A 101 -0.09 -1.77 -9.36
N ARG A 102 1.16 -1.35 -9.21
CA ARG A 102 2.22 -2.13 -8.59
C ARG A 102 2.87 -1.31 -7.50
N CYS A 103 2.96 -1.86 -6.30
CA CYS A 103 3.76 -1.30 -5.23
C CYS A 103 4.95 -2.21 -4.93
N THR A 104 6.14 -1.64 -4.89
CA THR A 104 7.41 -2.33 -4.64
C THR A 104 8.00 -1.82 -3.34
N ARG A 105 8.44 -2.72 -2.47
CA ARG A 105 9.15 -2.37 -1.24
C ARG A 105 10.50 -1.75 -1.58
N LEU A 106 10.74 -0.56 -1.05
CA LEU A 106 12.03 0.14 -1.18
C LEU A 106 13.12 -0.50 -0.31
#